data_AF-A0A937I953-F1
#
_entry.id   AF-A0A937I953-F1
#
_cell.length_a   1.000
_cell.length_b   1.000
_cell.length_c   1.000
_cell.angle_alpha   90.00
_cell.angle_beta   90.00
_cell.angle_gamma   90.00
#
_symmetry.space_group_name_H-M   'P 1'
#
loop_
_entity.id
_entity.type
_entity.pdbx_description
1 polymer ?
#
loop_
_entity_poly.entity_id
_entity_poly.type
_entity_poly.pdbx_seq_one_letter_code
_entity_poly.pdbx_strand_id
1 'polypeptide(L)'
;FFGVSFEIDKQYIYGHITKEKQPPSYITNELFSLSIELCKKKKNLEEELEYKDWIFANKISSNFNLNETDISIYRPLELNYDKLRVSFDKGCFRGQEIIARMKYLGVDRRKFINIISQEKIAESKNLKILGEILNYKGYCVANAIIKKDSIKEYNIENPETLIF
;
A
#
# COMPACT_ATOMS: atom_id res chain seq x y z
N PHE A 1 25.19 9.94 12.07
CA PHE A 1 24.56 8.91 11.23
C PHE A 1 23.98 7.88 12.17
N PHE A 2 22.66 7.76 12.31
CA PHE A 2 22.10 6.71 13.16
C PHE A 2 22.19 5.40 12.37
N GLY A 3 23.11 4.52 12.77
CA GLY A 3 23.13 3.16 12.27
C GLY A 3 21.88 2.45 12.78
N VAL A 4 21.05 1.95 11.87
CA VAL A 4 19.98 1.03 12.24
C VAL A 4 20.60 -0.36 12.22
N SER A 5 20.70 -1.00 13.38
CA SER A 5 21.04 -2.42 13.49
C SER A 5 19.77 -3.25 13.47
N PHE A 6 19.77 -4.33 12.70
CA PHE A 6 18.68 -5.30 12.69
C PHE A 6 19.15 -6.55 13.43
N GLU A 7 18.29 -7.07 14.30
CA GLU A 7 18.51 -8.35 14.97
C GLU A 7 17.45 -9.34 14.48
N ILE A 8 17.87 -10.59 14.26
CA ILE A 8 16.92 -11.66 13.93
C ILE A 8 16.10 -11.95 15.19
N ASP A 9 14.80 -11.68 15.12
CA ASP A 9 13.86 -12.00 16.19
C ASP A 9 13.14 -13.33 15.89
N LYS A 10 12.83 -14.10 16.94
CA LYS A 10 12.08 -15.36 16.87
C LYS A 10 10.63 -15.19 17.32
N GLN A 11 10.18 -13.96 17.47
CA GLN A 11 8.79 -13.64 17.81
C GLN A 11 7.83 -14.00 16.67
N TYR A 12 6.62 -14.35 17.06
CA TYR A 12 5.49 -14.50 16.17
C TYR A 12 4.96 -13.12 15.82
N ILE A 13 4.59 -12.94 14.54
CA ILE A 13 3.97 -11.72 14.03
C ILE A 13 2.50 -12.02 13.80
N TYR A 14 1.63 -11.24 14.45
CA TYR A 14 0.18 -11.32 14.29
C TYR A 14 -0.32 -10.04 13.62
N GLY A 15 -0.94 -10.19 12.45
CA GLY A 15 -1.63 -9.09 11.77
C GLY A 15 -3.09 -9.07 12.20
N HIS A 16 -3.60 -7.89 12.55
CA HIS A 16 -4.98 -7.70 12.98
C HIS A 16 -5.72 -6.81 11.99
N ILE A 17 -6.96 -7.18 11.65
CA ILE A 17 -7.92 -6.33 10.96
C ILE A 17 -9.08 -6.09 11.92
N THR A 18 -9.22 -4.88 12.40
CA THR A 18 -10.26 -4.52 13.39
C THR A 18 -11.17 -3.44 12.82
N LYS A 19 -12.46 -3.47 13.15
CA LYS A 19 -13.40 -2.41 12.73
C LYS A 19 -13.08 -1.07 13.40
N GLU A 20 -12.71 -1.13 14.68
CA GLU A 20 -12.35 0.06 15.46
C GLU A 20 -10.84 0.31 15.41
N LYS A 21 -10.47 1.59 15.49
CA LYS A 21 -9.07 2.00 15.63
C LYS A 21 -8.56 1.58 17.01
N GLN A 22 -7.68 0.58 17.03
CA GLN A 22 -7.01 0.11 18.24
C GLN A 22 -5.51 0.46 18.15
N PRO A 23 -4.97 1.35 18.99
CA PRO A 23 -3.53 1.60 19.06
C PRO A 23 -2.77 0.33 19.51
N PRO A 24 -1.61 0.00 18.91
CA PRO A 24 -0.94 0.69 17.81
C PRO A 24 -1.45 0.23 16.44
N SER A 25 -2.28 1.04 15.77
CA SER A 25 -2.59 0.87 14.36
C SER A 25 -1.61 1.64 13.48
N TYR A 26 -1.16 1.03 12.38
CA TYR A 26 -0.27 1.70 11.44
C TYR A 26 -1.02 2.22 10.21
N ILE A 27 -2.19 1.66 9.90
CA ILE A 27 -3.09 2.13 8.85
C ILE A 27 -4.54 2.03 9.34
N THR A 28 -5.33 3.07 9.10
CA THR A 28 -6.75 3.10 9.47
C THR A 28 -7.53 3.85 8.40
N ASN A 29 -8.74 3.37 8.09
CA ASN A 29 -9.73 4.03 7.25
C ASN A 29 -11.13 3.89 7.89
N GLU A 30 -12.16 4.38 7.21
CA GLU A 30 -13.55 4.36 7.71
C GLU A 30 -14.14 2.95 7.88
N LEU A 31 -13.55 1.94 7.25
CA LEU A 31 -14.03 0.56 7.26
C LEU A 31 -13.31 -0.31 8.30
N PHE A 32 -12.00 -0.14 8.42
CA PHE A 32 -11.15 -0.95 9.30
C PHE A 32 -9.80 -0.29 9.63
N SER A 33 -9.11 -0.92 10.58
CA SER A 33 -7.79 -0.60 11.05
C SER A 33 -6.88 -1.83 10.93
N LEU A 34 -5.64 -1.59 10.49
CA LEU A 34 -4.57 -2.57 10.40
C LEU A 34 -3.55 -2.33 11.51
N SER A 35 -3.25 -3.38 12.28
CA SER A 35 -2.17 -3.38 13.27
C SER A 35 -1.35 -4.66 13.18
N ILE A 36 -0.12 -4.59 13.70
CA ILE A 36 0.76 -5.74 13.85
C ILE A 36 1.13 -5.83 15.32
N GLU A 37 1.11 -7.05 15.84
CA GLU A 37 1.56 -7.38 17.19
C GLU A 37 2.71 -8.39 17.10
N LEU A 38 3.78 -8.11 17.85
CA LEU A 38 4.90 -9.04 18.02
C LEU A 38 4.74 -9.78 19.36
N CYS A 39 4.89 -11.10 19.33
CA CYS A 39 4.62 -11.96 20.47
C CYS A 39 5.68 -13.04 20.63
N LYS A 40 6.22 -13.21 21.84
CA LYS A 40 7.21 -14.25 22.15
C LYS A 40 6.62 -15.66 22.20
N LYS A 41 5.33 -15.78 22.49
CA LYS A 41 4.61 -17.06 22.58
C LYS A 41 3.55 -17.12 21.50
N LYS A 42 3.35 -18.31 20.93
CA LYS A 42 2.23 -18.56 20.04
C LYS A 42 0.93 -18.39 20.83
N LYS A 43 0.02 -17.56 20.33
CA LYS A 43 -1.34 -17.38 20.85
C LYS A 43 -2.27 -18.43 20.27
N ASN A 44 -3.30 -18.79 21.04
CA ASN A 44 -4.51 -19.40 20.50
C ASN A 44 -5.38 -18.24 20.01
N LEU A 45 -5.72 -18.26 18.72
CA LEU A 45 -6.56 -17.23 18.10
C LEU A 45 -8.00 -17.73 18.09
N GLU A 46 -8.92 -16.93 18.60
CA GLU A 46 -10.36 -17.23 18.57
C GLU A 46 -10.91 -17.04 17.16
N GLU A 47 -10.39 -16.04 16.45
CA GLU A 47 -10.70 -15.75 15.05
C GLU A 47 -9.39 -15.64 14.28
N GLU A 48 -9.27 -16.42 13.21
CA GLU A 48 -8.14 -16.37 12.29
C GLU A 48 -8.57 -15.77 10.97
N LEU A 49 -7.64 -15.08 10.34
CA LEU A 49 -7.81 -14.45 9.04
C LEU A 49 -6.96 -15.20 8.00
N GLU A 50 -7.49 -15.43 6.81
CA GLU A 50 -6.66 -15.96 5.74
C GLU A 50 -5.62 -14.93 5.31
N TYR A 51 -4.44 -15.43 4.88
CA TYR A 51 -3.41 -14.58 4.31
C TYR A 51 -3.93 -13.70 3.16
N LYS A 52 -4.88 -14.20 2.36
CA LYS A 52 -5.48 -13.45 1.26
C LYS A 52 -6.30 -12.25 1.73
N ASP A 53 -7.05 -12.39 2.84
CA ASP A 53 -7.81 -11.27 3.38
C ASP A 53 -6.86 -10.17 3.90
N TRP A 54 -5.73 -10.55 4.50
CA TRP A 54 -4.68 -9.62 4.92
C TRP A 54 -4.10 -8.83 3.74
N ILE A 55 -3.73 -9.54 2.66
CA ILE A 55 -3.21 -8.90 1.45
C ILE A 55 -4.28 -8.00 0.82
N PHE A 56 -5.54 -8.45 0.75
CA PHE A 56 -6.64 -7.65 0.25
C PHE A 56 -6.81 -6.35 1.04
N ALA A 57 -6.83 -6.42 2.37
CA ALA A 57 -7.00 -5.25 3.24
C ALA A 57 -5.86 -4.24 3.10
N ASN A 58 -4.62 -4.71 2.93
CA ASN A 58 -3.49 -3.84 2.61
C ASN A 58 -3.66 -3.18 1.24
N LYS A 59 -4.03 -3.94 0.19
CA LYS A 59 -4.25 -3.40 -1.16
C LYS A 59 -5.32 -2.31 -1.18
N ILE A 60 -6.50 -2.55 -0.63
CA ILE A 60 -7.59 -1.55 -0.62
C ILE A 60 -7.30 -0.35 0.29
N SER A 61 -6.36 -0.48 1.23
CA SER A 61 -5.86 0.64 2.03
C SER A 61 -4.79 1.47 1.32
N SER A 62 -4.53 1.22 0.03
CA SER A 62 -3.39 1.77 -0.71
C SER A 62 -2.05 1.49 -0.03
N ASN A 63 -1.96 0.39 0.74
CA ASN A 63 -0.75 -0.02 1.40
C ASN A 63 -0.02 -1.05 0.55
N PHE A 64 0.89 -0.57 -0.30
CA PHE A 64 1.68 -1.46 -1.14
C PHE A 64 2.56 -2.40 -0.28
N ASN A 65 2.51 -3.70 -0.57
CA ASN A 65 3.32 -4.70 0.13
C ASN A 65 4.73 -4.73 -0.49
N LEU A 66 5.62 -3.89 0.04
CA LEU A 66 7.00 -3.79 -0.40
C LEU A 66 7.76 -5.08 -0.14
N ASN A 67 8.61 -5.47 -1.09
CA ASN A 67 9.59 -6.54 -0.94
C ASN A 67 11.01 -6.06 -1.30
N GLU A 68 11.98 -6.96 -1.24
CA GLU A 68 13.39 -6.65 -1.49
C GLU A 68 13.66 -6.05 -2.88
N THR A 69 12.86 -6.40 -3.89
CA THR A 69 13.02 -5.89 -5.25
C THR A 69 12.54 -4.45 -5.42
N ASP A 70 11.82 -3.91 -4.43
CA ASP A 70 11.30 -2.54 -4.46
C ASP A 70 12.26 -1.51 -3.83
N ILE A 71 13.41 -1.97 -3.31
CA ILE A 71 14.41 -1.11 -2.66
C ILE A 71 14.93 -0.07 -3.65
N SER A 72 14.87 1.21 -3.25
CA SER A 72 15.31 2.36 -4.04
C SER A 72 14.56 2.56 -5.37
N ILE A 73 13.44 1.86 -5.60
CA ILE A 73 12.65 2.00 -6.84
C ILE A 73 11.66 3.15 -6.76
N TYR A 74 11.03 3.38 -5.60
CA TYR A 74 9.93 4.34 -5.45
C TYR A 74 10.26 5.45 -4.46
N ARG A 75 9.85 6.68 -4.80
CA ARG A 75 9.73 7.79 -3.85
C ARG A 75 8.38 7.70 -3.11
N PRO A 76 8.25 8.25 -1.90
CA PRO A 76 7.00 8.19 -1.14
C PRO A 76 5.76 8.64 -1.93
N LEU A 77 5.86 9.73 -2.70
CA LEU A 77 4.74 10.25 -3.50
C LEU A 77 4.25 9.26 -4.58
N GLU A 78 5.14 8.39 -5.07
CA GLU A 78 4.81 7.44 -6.14
C GLU A 78 3.98 6.25 -5.65
N LEU A 79 3.88 6.08 -4.33
CA LEU A 79 3.09 5.04 -3.67
C LEU A 79 2.01 5.62 -2.74
N ASN A 80 1.68 6.91 -2.87
CA ASN A 80 0.83 7.67 -1.93
C ASN A 80 1.35 7.69 -0.47
N TYR A 81 2.60 7.29 -0.22
CA TYR A 81 3.19 7.29 1.12
C TYR A 81 3.54 8.69 1.60
N ASP A 82 3.55 9.69 0.72
CA ASP A 82 3.58 11.09 1.14
C ASP A 82 2.31 11.48 1.94
N LYS A 83 1.19 10.79 1.72
CA LYS A 83 -0.06 10.98 2.47
C LYS A 83 -0.16 10.09 3.70
N LEU A 84 0.48 8.91 3.66
CA LEU A 84 0.33 7.89 4.68
C LEU A 84 1.48 7.86 5.71
N ARG A 85 2.69 8.30 5.34
CA ARG A 85 3.92 7.99 6.09
C ARG A 85 4.93 9.14 6.19
N VAL A 86 4.69 10.26 5.52
CA VAL A 86 5.57 11.44 5.56
C VAL A 86 4.86 12.57 6.29
N SER A 87 5.51 13.12 7.31
CA SER A 87 5.16 14.43 7.86
C SER A 87 6.09 15.46 7.24
N PHE A 88 5.52 16.51 6.66
CA PHE A 88 6.26 17.64 6.09
C PHE A 88 6.59 18.71 7.14
N ASP A 89 5.99 18.61 8.32
CA ASP A 89 6.11 19.58 9.42
C ASP A 89 7.01 19.07 10.57
N LYS A 90 7.59 17.86 10.44
CA LYS A 90 8.52 17.32 11.43
C LYS A 90 9.96 17.81 11.18
N GLY A 91 10.82 17.59 12.17
CA GLY A 91 12.25 17.88 12.07
C GLY A 91 12.98 17.09 10.98
N CYS A 92 14.28 17.36 10.84
CA CYS A 92 15.09 16.91 9.71
C CYS A 92 15.10 15.37 9.53
N PHE A 93 14.86 14.89 8.31
CA PHE A 93 14.98 13.48 7.96
C PHE A 93 15.67 13.25 6.60
N ARG A 94 16.20 12.03 6.40
CA ARG A 94 16.98 11.70 5.19
C ARG A 94 16.13 11.82 3.93
N GLY A 95 16.63 12.58 2.96
CA GLY A 95 15.98 12.77 1.66
C GLY A 95 14.84 13.80 1.67
N GLN A 96 14.65 14.52 2.77
CA GLN A 96 13.59 15.53 2.91
C GLN A 96 13.64 16.60 1.82
N GLU A 97 14.84 17.02 1.37
CA GLU A 97 14.99 18.09 0.39
C GLU A 97 14.38 17.68 -0.95
N ILE A 98 14.62 16.43 -1.36
CA ILE A 98 14.07 15.84 -2.58
C ILE A 98 12.55 15.65 -2.43
N ILE A 99 12.11 15.12 -1.29
CA ILE A 99 10.69 14.85 -1.03
C ILE A 99 9.87 16.16 -0.98
N ALA A 100 10.37 17.19 -0.30
CA ALA A 100 9.74 18.51 -0.24
C ALA A 100 9.74 19.18 -1.61
N ARG A 101 10.86 19.16 -2.35
CA ARG A 101 10.91 19.70 -3.71
C ARG A 101 9.87 19.04 -4.61
N MET A 102 9.71 17.72 -4.51
CA MET A 102 8.72 17.00 -5.31
C MET A 102 7.28 17.30 -4.89
N LYS A 103 7.02 17.52 -3.60
CA LYS A 103 5.70 17.90 -3.09
C LYS A 103 5.26 19.29 -3.57
N TYR A 104 6.15 20.27 -3.47
CA TYR A 104 5.80 21.68 -3.69
C TYR A 104 6.04 22.17 -5.12
N LEU A 105 7.03 21.62 -5.82
CA LEU A 105 7.44 22.06 -7.16
C LEU A 105 7.31 20.96 -8.22
N GLY A 106 7.03 19.72 -7.81
CA GLY A 106 6.93 18.60 -8.72
C GLY A 106 5.66 18.62 -9.57
N VAL A 107 5.79 18.25 -10.84
CA VAL A 107 4.64 17.94 -11.69
C VAL A 107 4.34 16.45 -11.56
N ASP A 108 3.29 16.14 -10.80
CA ASP A 108 2.86 14.77 -10.60
C ASP A 108 1.97 14.28 -11.77
N ARG A 109 2.58 13.52 -12.70
CA ARG A 109 1.94 13.03 -13.94
C ARG A 109 1.38 11.61 -13.84
N ARG A 110 1.68 10.90 -12.75
CA ARG A 110 1.26 9.51 -12.55
C ARG A 110 0.47 9.42 -11.24
N LYS A 111 -0.35 8.38 -11.09
CA LYS A 111 -1.11 8.16 -9.87
C LYS A 111 -0.95 6.69 -9.47
N PHE A 112 -0.60 6.46 -8.21
CA PHE A 112 -0.75 5.16 -7.58
C PHE A 112 -2.24 4.93 -7.29
N ILE A 113 -2.75 3.81 -7.79
CA ILE A 113 -4.16 3.43 -7.73
C ILE A 113 -4.32 1.98 -7.30
N ASN A 114 -5.50 1.67 -6.77
CA ASN A 114 -5.97 0.31 -6.60
C ASN A 114 -6.97 0.00 -7.71
N ILE A 115 -6.94 -1.23 -8.22
CA ILE A 115 -7.84 -1.71 -9.27
C ILE A 115 -8.56 -2.94 -8.73
N ILE A 116 -9.89 -2.95 -8.81
CA ILE A 116 -10.73 -4.11 -8.54
C ILE A 116 -11.58 -4.36 -9.78
N SER A 117 -11.46 -5.54 -10.36
CA SER A 117 -12.20 -5.93 -11.57
C SER A 117 -12.63 -7.38 -11.50
N GLN A 118 -13.76 -7.75 -12.11
CA GLN A 118 -14.09 -9.15 -12.36
C GLN A 118 -13.31 -9.70 -13.57
N GLU A 119 -12.81 -8.81 -14.43
CA GLU A 119 -12.03 -9.16 -15.60
C GLU A 119 -10.52 -9.19 -15.30
N LYS A 120 -9.76 -9.77 -16.23
CA LYS A 120 -8.31 -9.84 -16.12
C LYS A 120 -7.70 -8.46 -16.29
N ILE A 121 -6.89 -8.04 -15.33
CA ILE A 121 -6.12 -6.79 -15.39
C ILE A 121 -4.83 -7.06 -16.17
N ALA A 122 -4.53 -6.21 -17.16
CA ALA A 122 -3.32 -6.29 -17.98
C ALA A 122 -2.55 -4.96 -17.98
N GLU A 123 -1.22 -5.05 -18.08
CA GLU A 123 -0.39 -3.87 -18.25
C GLU A 123 -0.58 -3.22 -19.62
N SER A 124 -0.36 -1.91 -19.68
CA SER A 124 -0.38 -1.14 -20.92
C SER A 124 0.69 -0.05 -20.89
N LYS A 125 0.87 0.67 -22.01
CA LYS A 125 1.79 1.81 -22.08
C LYS A 125 1.55 2.86 -20.99
N ASN A 126 0.31 2.98 -20.51
CA ASN A 126 -0.11 4.00 -19.55
C ASN A 126 -0.40 3.42 -18.17
N LEU A 127 -0.46 2.10 -18.01
CA LEU A 127 -0.74 1.39 -16.77
C LEU A 127 0.35 0.35 -16.47
N LYS A 128 1.04 0.51 -15.34
CA LYS A 128 2.02 -0.46 -14.83
C LYS A 128 1.47 -1.11 -13.57
N ILE A 129 1.40 -2.45 -13.54
CA ILE A 129 0.97 -3.19 -12.36
C ILE A 129 2.15 -3.28 -11.39
N LEU A 130 1.89 -3.10 -10.10
CA LEU A 130 2.89 -3.23 -9.04
C LEU A 130 2.63 -4.49 -8.22
N GLY A 131 3.67 -5.30 -8.04
CA GLY A 131 3.58 -6.58 -7.35
C GLY A 131 2.62 -7.56 -8.03
N GLU A 132 1.99 -8.42 -7.24
CA GLU A 132 1.09 -9.46 -7.75
C GLU A 132 -0.37 -9.00 -7.82
N ILE A 133 -1.09 -9.54 -8.80
CA ILE A 133 -2.56 -9.47 -8.88
C ILE A 133 -3.13 -10.51 -7.92
N LEU A 134 -3.96 -10.08 -6.98
CA LEU A 134 -4.65 -10.97 -6.05
C LEU A 134 -6.01 -11.39 -6.63
N ASN A 135 -6.26 -12.68 -6.73
CA ASN A 135 -7.61 -13.21 -6.96
C ASN A 135 -8.34 -13.37 -5.62
N TYR A 136 -9.38 -12.57 -5.42
CA TYR A 136 -10.11 -12.47 -4.16
C TYR A 136 -11.62 -12.46 -4.40
N LYS A 137 -12.32 -13.51 -3.95
CA LYS A 137 -13.79 -13.66 -4.01
C LYS A 137 -14.40 -13.34 -5.39
N GLY A 138 -13.74 -13.80 -6.47
CA GLY A 138 -14.18 -13.58 -7.85
C GLY A 138 -13.68 -12.29 -8.51
N TYR A 139 -12.87 -11.49 -7.80
CA TYR A 139 -12.29 -10.26 -8.32
C TYR A 139 -10.77 -10.37 -8.45
N CYS A 140 -10.22 -9.77 -9.50
CA CYS A 140 -8.81 -9.40 -9.63
C CYS A 140 -8.57 -8.08 -8.89
N VAL A 141 -7.60 -8.07 -7.98
CA VAL A 141 -7.25 -6.90 -7.16
C VAL A 141 -5.76 -6.58 -7.34
N ALA A 142 -5.46 -5.39 -7.85
CA ALA A 142 -4.09 -4.96 -8.16
C ALA A 142 -3.78 -3.57 -7.59
N ASN A 143 -2.51 -3.34 -7.25
CA ASN A 143 -1.99 -1.98 -7.12
C ASN A 143 -1.31 -1.63 -8.44
N ALA A 144 -1.41 -0.39 -8.89
CA ALA A 144 -0.84 0.02 -10.16
C ALA A 144 -0.44 1.50 -10.16
N ILE A 145 0.41 1.86 -11.13
CA ILE A 145 0.72 3.24 -11.46
C ILE A 145 0.16 3.54 -12.85
N ILE A 146 -0.74 4.51 -12.93
CA ILE A 146 -1.35 4.97 -14.18
C ILE A 146 -0.93 6.41 -14.51
N LYS A 147 -0.81 6.77 -15.79
CA LYS A 147 -0.71 8.20 -16.19
C LYS A 147 -2.04 8.90 -15.91
N LYS A 148 -2.00 10.08 -15.28
CA LYS A 148 -3.22 10.80 -14.89
C LYS A 148 -4.15 11.09 -16.06
N ASP A 149 -3.59 11.52 -17.18
CA ASP A 149 -4.35 11.89 -18.38
C ASP A 149 -5.03 10.67 -19.04
N SER A 150 -4.58 9.45 -18.73
CA SER A 150 -5.14 8.19 -19.25
C SER A 150 -6.20 7.57 -18.34
N ILE A 151 -6.47 8.12 -17.16
CA ILE A 151 -7.46 7.55 -16.21
C ILE A 151 -8.86 7.56 -16.83
N LYS A 152 -9.24 8.66 -17.51
CA LYS A 152 -10.57 8.77 -18.13
C LYS A 152 -10.78 7.73 -19.22
N GLU A 153 -9.81 7.60 -20.11
CA GLU A 153 -9.79 6.60 -21.19
C GLU A 153 -9.89 5.19 -20.61
N TYR A 154 -9.08 4.87 -19.62
CA TYR A 154 -9.10 3.56 -18.97
C TYR A 154 -10.47 3.22 -18.36
N ASN A 155 -11.14 4.17 -17.69
CA ASN A 155 -12.49 3.96 -17.14
C ASN A 155 -13.55 3.75 -18.23
N ILE A 156 -13.40 4.39 -19.40
CA ILE A 156 -14.31 4.18 -20.54
C ILE A 156 -14.12 2.78 -21.13
N GLU A 157 -12.87 2.33 -21.26
CA GLU A 157 -12.54 1.00 -21.76
C GLU A 157 -12.91 -0.12 -20.77
N ASN A 158 -12.93 0.17 -19.47
CA ASN A 158 -13.15 -0.80 -18.40
C ASN A 158 -14.27 -0.32 -17.44
N PRO A 159 -15.53 -0.22 -17.90
CA PRO A 159 -16.61 0.43 -17.15
C PRO A 159 -16.97 -0.26 -15.83
N GLU A 160 -16.79 -1.58 -15.77
CA GLU A 160 -17.06 -2.41 -14.57
C GLU A 160 -15.84 -2.49 -13.62
N THR A 161 -14.75 -1.80 -13.93
CA THR A 161 -13.55 -1.79 -13.10
C THR A 161 -13.57 -0.62 -12.13
N LEU A 162 -13.42 -0.93 -10.83
CA LEU A 162 -13.30 0.08 -9.79
C LEU A 162 -11.84 0.50 -9.64
N ILE A 163 -11.60 1.81 -9.72
CA ILE A 163 -10.28 2.43 -9.49
C ILE A 163 -10.38 3.52 -8.44
N PHE A 164 -9.45 3.52 -7.47
CA PHE A 164 -9.36 4.56 -6.44
C PHE A 164 -7.91 4.88 -6.07
#